data_AF-F5YD79-F1
#
_entry.id   AF-F5YD79-F1
#
_cell.length_a   1.000
_cell.length_b   1.000
_cell.length_c   1.000
_cell.angle_alpha   90.00
_cell.angle_beta   90.00
_cell.angle_gamma   90.00
#
_symmetry.space_group_name_H-M   'P 1'
#
loop_
_entity.id
_entity.type
_entity.pdbx_description
1 polymer ?
#
loop_
_entity_poly.entity_id
_entity_poly.type
_entity_poly.pdbx_seq_one_letter_code
_entity_poly.pdbx_strand_id
1 'polypeptide(L)'
;MAAALALSQKEISQRVAVLKRFKELLKAQRDRFQAYLDVLDKSREVIEGGTAEDLLRHVELEEKIVADIYSIQKVIDPLEAMYQRLEAPKSASSEDVPSLRSALEGLKTEAISRSGRNKDLLSKRMAELRSEIKSLRANPYTQKRSGFTNPVTTSRVDIRG
;
A
#
# COMPACT_ATOMS: atom_id res chain seq x y z
N MET A 1 -0.63 14.94 53.39
CA MET A 1 0.16 13.70 53.18
C MET A 1 -0.59 12.85 52.17
N ALA A 2 -0.11 12.82 50.93
CA ALA A 2 -0.77 12.11 49.84
C ALA A 2 -0.57 10.61 50.00
N ALA A 3 -1.66 9.88 50.26
CA ALA A 3 -1.66 8.43 50.26
C ALA A 3 -1.34 7.94 48.84
N ALA A 4 -0.10 7.50 48.62
CA ALA A 4 0.23 6.66 47.48
C ALA A 4 -0.55 5.35 47.66
N LEU A 5 -1.71 5.27 47.02
CA LEU A 5 -2.54 4.06 46.93
C LEU A 5 -1.65 2.92 46.43
N ALA A 6 -1.29 2.01 47.32
CA ALA A 6 -0.60 0.78 46.97
C ALA A 6 -1.53 -0.01 46.04
N LEU A 7 -1.20 -0.01 44.75
CA LEU A 7 -1.93 -0.76 43.73
C LEU A 7 -1.97 -2.24 44.11
N SER A 8 -3.13 -2.86 44.00
CA SER A 8 -3.24 -4.29 44.28
C SER A 8 -2.42 -5.10 43.26
N GLN A 9 -1.88 -6.25 43.68
CA GLN A 9 -1.11 -7.13 42.80
C GLN A 9 -1.89 -7.53 41.53
N LYS A 10 -3.23 -7.61 41.64
CA LYS A 10 -4.13 -7.86 40.53
C LYS A 10 -4.14 -6.72 39.51
N GLU A 11 -4.24 -5.47 39.96
CA GLU A 11 -4.19 -4.29 39.08
C GLU A 11 -2.82 -4.13 38.42
N ILE A 12 -1.74 -4.41 39.14
CA ILE A 12 -0.37 -4.39 38.58
C ILE A 12 -0.26 -5.44 37.46
N SER A 13 -0.74 -6.67 37.69
CA SER A 13 -0.69 -7.73 36.68
C SER A 13 -1.50 -7.39 35.43
N GLN A 14 -2.68 -6.78 35.59
CA GLN A 14 -3.51 -6.33 34.48
C GLN A 14 -2.84 -5.23 33.66
N ARG A 15 -2.22 -4.25 34.32
CA ARG A 15 -1.48 -3.17 33.64
C ARG A 15 -0.30 -3.72 32.84
N VAL A 16 0.46 -4.65 33.41
CA VAL A 16 1.60 -5.29 32.71
C VAL A 16 1.12 -6.10 31.50
N ALA A 17 -0.02 -6.81 31.60
CA ALA A 17 -0.58 -7.56 30.48
C ALA A 17 -1.04 -6.65 29.32
N VAL A 18 -1.72 -5.54 29.64
CA VAL A 18 -2.13 -4.54 28.64
C VAL A 18 -0.90 -3.92 27.96
N LEU A 19 0.13 -3.57 28.73
CA LEU A 19 1.39 -3.01 28.21
C LEU A 19 2.12 -3.96 27.26
N LYS A 20 2.22 -5.25 27.60
CA LYS A 20 2.85 -6.25 26.73
C LYS A 20 2.10 -6.38 25.41
N ARG A 21 0.77 -6.50 25.46
CA ARG A 21 -0.08 -6.59 24.26
C ARG A 21 0.00 -5.33 23.40
N PHE A 22 0.04 -4.15 24.03
CA PHE A 22 0.20 -2.88 23.33
C PHE A 22 1.56 -2.81 22.60
N LYS A 23 2.65 -3.21 23.27
CA LYS A 23 3.99 -3.27 22.67
C LYS A 23 4.05 -4.24 21.50
N GLU A 24 3.42 -5.41 21.61
CA GLU A 24 3.33 -6.39 20.53
C GLU A 24 2.59 -5.83 19.31
N LEU A 25 1.47 -5.13 19.54
CA LEU A 25 0.71 -4.49 18.46
C LEU A 25 1.49 -3.37 17.77
N LEU A 26 2.22 -2.54 18.52
CA LEU A 26 3.07 -1.50 17.93
C LEU A 26 4.19 -2.10 17.08
N LYS A 27 4.79 -3.21 17.51
CA LYS A 27 5.78 -3.94 16.70
C LYS A 27 5.16 -4.52 15.43
N ALA A 28 4.01 -5.18 15.55
CA ALA A 28 3.29 -5.71 14.40
C ALA A 28 2.92 -4.60 13.40
N GLN A 29 2.49 -3.43 13.90
CA GLN A 29 2.22 -2.27 13.05
C GLN A 29 3.47 -1.80 12.31
N ARG A 30 4.62 -1.70 13.00
CA ARG A 30 5.90 -1.31 12.40
C ARG A 30 6.29 -2.27 11.29
N ASP A 31 6.22 -3.58 11.56
CA ASP A 31 6.60 -4.61 10.59
C ASP A 31 5.69 -4.56 9.35
N ARG A 32 4.40 -4.22 9.51
CA ARG A 32 3.48 -3.99 8.39
C ARG A 32 3.80 -2.74 7.59
N PHE A 33 4.16 -1.64 8.24
CA PHE A 33 4.64 -0.45 7.53
C PHE A 33 5.92 -0.74 6.76
N GLN A 34 6.83 -1.54 7.31
CA GLN A 34 8.06 -1.92 6.62
C GLN A 34 7.77 -2.77 5.38
N ALA A 35 6.89 -3.77 5.50
CA ALA A 35 6.41 -4.53 4.34
C ALA A 35 5.71 -3.64 3.29
N TYR A 36 4.97 -2.62 3.72
CA TYR A 36 4.36 -1.67 2.80
C TYR A 36 5.41 -0.85 2.02
N LEU A 37 6.46 -0.36 2.71
CA LEU A 37 7.56 0.35 2.05
C LEU A 37 8.26 -0.53 1.01
N ASP A 38 8.47 -1.81 1.30
CA ASP A 38 9.07 -2.76 0.36
C ASP A 38 8.21 -2.96 -0.89
N VAL A 39 6.87 -3.00 -0.75
CA VAL A 39 5.94 -3.08 -1.89
C VAL A 39 5.95 -1.78 -2.70
N LEU A 40 6.00 -0.63 -2.02
CA LEU A 40 6.08 0.68 -2.69
C LEU A 40 7.37 0.82 -3.49
N ASP A 41 8.49 0.27 -3.05
CA ASP A 41 9.75 0.31 -3.81
C ASP A 41 9.66 -0.51 -5.10
N LYS A 42 9.06 -1.70 -5.03
CA LYS A 42 8.83 -2.56 -6.21
C LYS A 42 7.80 -2.01 -7.18
N SER A 43 6.86 -1.20 -6.69
CA SER A 43 5.82 -0.61 -7.55
C SER A 43 6.42 0.24 -8.67
N ARG A 44 7.58 0.89 -8.45
CA ARG A 44 8.27 1.66 -9.49
C ARG A 44 8.66 0.77 -10.67
N GLU A 45 9.26 -0.37 -10.40
CA GLU A 45 9.70 -1.32 -11.43
C GLU A 45 8.50 -1.86 -12.22
N VAL A 46 7.40 -2.16 -11.52
CA VAL A 46 6.17 -2.68 -12.13
C VAL A 46 5.46 -1.62 -12.98
N ILE A 47 5.47 -0.35 -12.54
CA ILE A 47 4.90 0.76 -13.31
C ILE A 47 5.72 1.03 -14.59
N GLU A 48 7.05 0.86 -14.54
CA GLU A 48 7.93 1.18 -15.66
C GLU A 48 8.06 0.03 -16.68
N GLY A 49 7.94 -1.23 -16.27
CA GLY A 49 8.19 -2.40 -17.13
C GLY A 49 7.17 -3.54 -17.05
N GLY A 50 6.18 -3.47 -16.16
CA GLY A 50 5.17 -4.51 -15.97
C GLY A 50 4.00 -4.44 -16.96
N THR A 51 3.27 -5.54 -17.07
CA THR A 51 2.00 -5.57 -17.81
C THR A 51 0.85 -4.99 -16.97
N ALA A 52 -0.30 -4.75 -17.58
CA ALA A 52 -1.50 -4.30 -16.86
C ALA A 52 -1.95 -5.30 -15.77
N GLU A 53 -1.73 -6.61 -16.00
CA GLU A 53 -2.02 -7.64 -15.00
C GLU A 53 -1.06 -7.58 -13.81
N ASP A 54 0.23 -7.30 -14.06
CA ASP A 54 1.23 -7.15 -13.00
C ASP A 54 0.93 -5.93 -12.12
N LEU A 55 0.51 -4.82 -12.75
CA LEU A 55 0.08 -3.62 -12.03
C LEU A 55 -1.16 -3.91 -11.16
N LEU A 56 -2.15 -4.62 -11.69
CA LEU A 56 -3.37 -4.99 -10.93
C LEU A 56 -3.03 -5.82 -9.69
N ARG A 57 -2.19 -6.86 -9.84
CA ARG A 57 -1.74 -7.70 -8.72
C ARG A 57 -0.97 -6.89 -7.67
N HIS A 58 -0.17 -5.92 -8.11
CA HIS A 58 0.55 -5.03 -7.21
C HIS A 58 -0.39 -4.14 -6.40
N VAL A 59 -1.44 -3.59 -7.04
CA VAL A 59 -2.47 -2.78 -6.36
C VAL A 59 -3.24 -3.63 -5.35
N GLU A 60 -3.62 -4.86 -5.69
CA GLU A 60 -4.31 -5.77 -4.75
C GLU A 60 -3.46 -6.08 -3.50
N LEU A 61 -2.16 -6.28 -3.68
CA LEU A 61 -1.21 -6.47 -2.57
C LEU A 61 -1.10 -5.22 -1.70
N GLU A 62 -1.02 -4.04 -2.31
CA GLU A 62 -1.00 -2.75 -1.62
C GLU A 62 -2.27 -2.53 -0.79
N GLU A 63 -3.45 -2.73 -1.37
CA GLU A 63 -4.73 -2.61 -0.69
C GLU A 63 -4.84 -3.53 0.53
N LYS A 64 -4.39 -4.78 0.38
CA LYS A 64 -4.38 -5.76 1.48
C LYS A 64 -3.49 -5.30 2.64
N ILE A 65 -2.29 -4.79 2.35
CA ILE A 65 -1.38 -4.32 3.39
C ILE A 65 -1.94 -3.08 4.10
N VAL A 66 -2.55 -2.15 3.36
CA VAL A 66 -3.20 -0.96 3.93
C VAL A 66 -4.38 -1.36 4.83
N ALA A 67 -5.20 -2.33 4.40
CA ALA A 67 -6.29 -2.86 5.21
C ALA A 67 -5.77 -3.49 6.52
N ASP A 68 -4.69 -4.27 6.46
CA ASP A 68 -4.04 -4.86 7.64
C ASP A 68 -3.54 -3.77 8.60
N ILE A 69 -2.85 -2.74 8.10
CA ILE A 69 -2.38 -1.60 8.92
C ILE A 69 -3.56 -0.92 9.61
N TYR A 70 -4.65 -0.68 8.90
CA TYR A 70 -5.85 -0.04 9.45
C TYR A 70 -6.54 -0.91 10.51
N SER A 71 -6.57 -2.23 10.31
CA SER A 71 -7.13 -3.17 11.30
C SER A 71 -6.35 -3.16 12.61
N ILE A 72 -5.02 -3.04 12.54
CA ILE A 72 -4.14 -2.94 13.71
C ILE A 72 -4.35 -1.59 14.41
N GLN A 73 -4.41 -0.48 13.65
CA GLN A 73 -4.64 0.85 14.21
C GLN A 73 -5.94 0.91 15.03
N LYS A 74 -7.03 0.31 14.53
CA LYS A 74 -8.33 0.24 15.24
C LYS A 74 -8.25 -0.40 16.62
N VAL A 75 -7.29 -1.29 16.85
CA VAL A 75 -7.07 -1.95 18.14
C VAL A 75 -6.09 -1.16 19.01
N ILE A 76 -5.14 -0.45 18.40
CA ILE A 76 -4.18 0.41 19.08
C ILE A 76 -4.87 1.61 19.74
N ASP A 77 -5.76 2.30 19.03
CA ASP A 77 -6.47 3.50 19.54
C ASP A 77 -7.17 3.29 20.90
N PRO A 78 -8.02 2.26 21.10
CA PRO A 78 -8.65 2.02 22.39
C PRO A 78 -7.66 1.58 23.47
N LEU A 79 -6.63 0.80 23.13
CA LEU A 79 -5.61 0.36 24.09
C LEU A 79 -4.73 1.52 24.55
N GLU A 80 -4.43 2.45 23.66
CA GLU A 80 -3.74 3.69 23.98
C GLU A 80 -4.57 4.54 24.95
N ALA A 81 -5.86 4.70 24.70
CA ALA A 81 -6.74 5.44 25.60
C ALA A 81 -6.80 4.79 27.00
N MET A 82 -6.78 3.46 27.09
CA MET A 82 -6.68 2.74 28.36
C MET A 82 -5.32 2.96 29.03
N TYR A 83 -4.23 2.90 28.27
CA TYR A 83 -2.87 3.13 28.76
C TYR A 83 -2.70 4.54 29.34
N GLN A 84 -3.13 5.58 28.62
CA GLN A 84 -3.07 6.98 29.08
C GLN A 84 -3.91 7.22 30.35
N ARG A 85 -5.04 6.51 30.51
CA ARG A 85 -5.87 6.60 31.72
C ARG A 85 -5.26 5.89 32.93
N LEU A 86 -4.45 4.85 32.70
CA LEU A 86 -3.82 4.04 33.75
C LEU A 86 -2.47 4.61 34.20
N GLU A 87 -1.79 5.37 33.34
CA GLU A 87 -0.54 6.08 33.67
C GLU A 87 -0.77 7.52 34.14
N ALA A 88 -1.01 7.68 35.44
CA ALA A 88 -0.56 8.83 36.21
C ALA A 88 -0.05 8.31 37.56
N PRO A 89 1.23 8.51 37.99
CA PRO A 89 2.29 9.37 37.44
C PRO A 89 3.56 8.60 36.97
N LYS A 90 4.12 9.01 35.82
CA LYS A 90 5.53 9.14 35.35
C LYS A 90 6.69 8.21 35.81
N SER A 91 6.54 7.23 36.70
CA SER A 91 7.69 6.49 37.25
C SER A 91 7.97 5.11 36.64
N ALA A 92 7.15 4.66 35.69
CA ALA A 92 7.30 3.34 35.07
C ALA A 92 7.03 3.32 33.56
N SER A 93 7.15 4.48 32.90
CA SER A 93 7.12 4.53 31.44
C SER A 93 8.33 3.74 30.93
N SER A 94 8.10 2.51 30.49
CA SER A 94 9.10 1.78 29.71
C SER A 94 9.49 2.67 28.53
N GLU A 95 10.74 3.13 28.53
CA GLU A 95 11.37 4.04 27.56
C GLU A 95 11.14 3.62 26.08
N ASP A 96 10.79 2.34 25.89
CA ASP A 96 10.47 1.68 24.63
C ASP A 96 9.17 2.14 23.94
N VAL A 97 8.12 2.56 24.66
CA VAL A 97 6.82 2.86 24.03
C VAL A 97 6.83 4.20 23.28
N PRO A 98 7.35 5.30 23.86
CA PRO A 98 7.47 6.58 23.15
C PRO A 98 8.41 6.50 21.94
N SER A 99 9.51 5.76 22.05
CA SER A 99 10.46 5.56 20.95
C SER A 99 9.86 4.77 19.79
N LEU A 100 9.11 3.70 20.08
CA LEU A 100 8.36 2.94 19.06
C LEU A 100 7.32 3.80 18.33
N ARG A 101 6.64 4.70 19.05
CA ARG A 101 5.70 5.66 18.42
C ARG A 101 6.40 6.63 17.49
N SER A 102 7.51 7.21 17.93
CA SER A 102 8.27 8.14 17.09
C SER A 102 8.77 7.45 15.81
N ALA A 103 9.23 6.20 15.91
CA ALA A 103 9.61 5.40 14.76
C ALA A 103 8.42 5.12 13.82
N LEU A 104 7.24 4.81 14.36
CA LEU A 104 6.02 4.59 13.58
C LEU A 104 5.55 5.85 12.82
N GLU A 105 5.60 7.02 13.46
CA GLU A 105 5.30 8.29 12.77
C GLU A 105 6.31 8.58 11.65
N GLY A 106 7.59 8.27 11.87
CA GLY A 106 8.62 8.29 10.82
C GLY A 106 8.23 7.40 9.63
N LEU A 107 7.92 6.13 9.87
CA LEU A 107 7.52 5.19 8.81
C LEU A 107 6.25 5.62 8.07
N LYS A 108 5.28 6.20 8.80
CA LYS A 108 4.05 6.72 8.21
C LYS A 108 4.30 7.90 7.27
N THR A 109 5.11 8.87 7.71
CA THR A 109 5.47 10.02 6.85
C THR A 109 6.24 9.58 5.62
N GLU A 110 7.13 8.59 5.77
CA GLU A 110 7.86 8.00 4.65
C GLU A 110 6.93 7.27 3.67
N ALA A 111 5.97 6.49 4.17
CA ALA A 111 4.99 5.78 3.35
C ALA A 111 4.12 6.77 2.53
N ILE A 112 3.70 7.89 3.14
CA ILE A 112 2.96 8.96 2.44
C ILE A 112 3.82 9.57 1.33
N SER A 113 5.10 9.85 1.61
CA SER A 113 6.03 10.39 0.62
C SER A 113 6.27 9.44 -0.56
N ARG A 114 6.50 8.14 -0.28
CA ARG A 114 6.71 7.11 -1.31
C ARG A 114 5.46 6.87 -2.15
N SER A 115 4.29 6.75 -1.52
CA SER A 115 3.01 6.61 -2.23
C SER A 115 2.72 7.83 -3.13
N GLY A 116 2.98 9.05 -2.64
CA GLY A 116 2.87 10.27 -3.46
C GLY A 116 3.75 10.23 -4.70
N ARG A 117 5.03 9.83 -4.56
CA ARG A 117 5.95 9.67 -5.70
C ARG A 117 5.46 8.61 -6.71
N ASN A 118 4.92 7.49 -6.24
CA ASN A 118 4.42 6.42 -7.11
C ASN A 118 3.15 6.85 -7.86
N LYS A 119 2.27 7.62 -7.22
CA LYS A 119 1.09 8.22 -7.86
C LYS A 119 1.47 9.20 -8.97
N ASP A 120 2.49 10.02 -8.74
CA ASP A 120 3.01 10.95 -9.76
C ASP A 120 3.62 10.19 -10.94
N LEU A 121 4.38 9.13 -10.67
CA LEU A 121 4.97 8.27 -11.69
C LEU A 121 3.90 7.60 -12.55
N LEU A 122 2.87 7.01 -11.92
CA LEU A 122 1.75 6.41 -12.63
C LEU A 122 1.03 7.43 -13.51
N SER A 123 0.80 8.64 -12.98
CA SER A 123 0.15 9.73 -13.73
C SER A 123 0.94 10.13 -14.98
N LYS A 124 2.28 10.20 -14.88
CA LYS A 124 3.17 10.46 -16.02
C LYS A 124 3.10 9.35 -17.06
N ARG A 125 3.22 8.08 -16.64
CA ARG A 125 3.13 6.92 -17.55
C ARG A 125 1.78 6.85 -18.26
N MET A 126 0.68 7.12 -17.57
CA MET A 126 -0.64 7.20 -18.20
C MET A 126 -0.74 8.31 -19.24
N ALA A 127 -0.11 9.48 -18.99
CA ALA A 127 -0.09 10.57 -19.95
C ALA A 127 0.73 10.21 -21.21
N GLU A 128 1.88 9.55 -21.04
CA GLU A 128 2.71 9.01 -22.14
C GLU A 128 1.92 8.01 -22.99
N LEU A 129 1.32 6.99 -22.37
CA LEU A 129 0.51 5.99 -23.07
C LEU A 129 -0.68 6.61 -23.82
N ARG A 130 -1.35 7.62 -23.24
CA ARG A 130 -2.42 8.35 -23.94
C ARG A 130 -1.89 9.09 -25.18
N SER A 131 -0.70 9.66 -25.10
CA SER A 131 -0.03 10.31 -26.23
C SER A 131 0.34 9.31 -27.32
N GLU A 132 0.88 8.15 -26.95
CA GLU A 132 1.19 7.05 -27.87
C GLU A 132 -0.06 6.51 -28.56
N ILE A 133 -1.15 6.28 -27.83
CA ILE A 133 -2.42 5.86 -28.44
C ILE A 133 -2.93 6.93 -29.42
N LYS A 134 -2.81 8.22 -29.06
CA LYS A 134 -3.21 9.33 -29.94
C LYS A 134 -2.35 9.38 -31.20
N SER A 135 -1.03 9.18 -31.11
CA SER A 135 -0.13 9.17 -32.27
C SER A 135 -0.38 7.97 -33.18
N LEU A 136 -0.66 6.80 -32.62
CA LEU A 136 -1.05 5.60 -33.38
C LEU A 136 -2.39 5.78 -34.10
N ARG A 137 -3.38 6.43 -33.47
CA ARG A 137 -4.66 6.77 -34.10
C ARG A 137 -4.53 7.85 -35.18
N ALA A 138 -3.58 8.77 -35.03
CA ALA A 138 -3.29 9.82 -35.99
C ALA A 138 -2.45 9.32 -37.19
N ASN A 139 -1.95 8.07 -37.16
CA ASN A 139 -1.16 7.52 -38.24
C ASN A 139 -2.02 7.31 -39.51
N PRO A 140 -1.74 8.01 -40.63
CA PRO A 140 -2.54 7.91 -41.86
C PRO A 140 -2.48 6.53 -42.53
N TYR A 141 -1.56 5.64 -42.11
CA TYR A 141 -1.46 4.27 -42.62
C TYR A 141 -2.45 3.29 -41.95
N THR A 142 -3.01 3.61 -40.77
CA THR A 142 -4.02 2.74 -40.11
C THR A 142 -5.44 3.00 -40.64
N GLN A 143 -5.68 4.18 -41.21
CA GLN A 143 -6.94 4.57 -41.88
C GLN A 143 -7.02 4.06 -43.33
N LYS A 144 -5.88 3.77 -43.96
CA LYS A 144 -5.84 3.14 -45.29
C LYS A 144 -6.04 1.64 -45.12
N ARG A 145 -7.31 1.19 -45.09
CA ARG A 145 -7.64 -0.20 -45.43
C ARG A 145 -6.94 -0.52 -46.74
N SER A 146 -6.03 -1.49 -46.72
CA SER A 146 -5.32 -1.96 -47.90
C SER A 146 -6.34 -2.33 -48.98
N GLY A 147 -6.35 -1.59 -50.10
CA GLY A 147 -7.22 -1.84 -51.25
C GLY A 147 -6.88 -3.12 -52.04
N PHE A 148 -6.28 -4.12 -51.38
CA PHE A 148 -5.85 -5.38 -51.96
C PHE A 148 -6.74 -6.57 -51.57
N THR A 149 -7.94 -6.33 -51.03
CA THR A 149 -8.98 -7.37 -51.02
C THR A 149 -9.85 -7.21 -52.26
N ASN A 150 -9.30 -7.51 -53.42
CA ASN A 150 -10.10 -7.88 -54.58
C ASN A 150 -10.79 -9.22 -54.23
N PRO A 151 -12.13 -9.32 -54.22
CA PRO A 151 -12.75 -10.62 -54.34
C PRO A 151 -12.48 -11.09 -55.77
N VAL A 152 -11.35 -11.77 -55.98
CA VAL A 152 -11.18 -12.61 -57.17
C VAL A 152 -12.28 -13.64 -57.09
N THR A 153 -13.39 -13.35 -57.77
CA THR A 153 -14.40 -14.34 -58.09
C THR A 153 -13.66 -15.32 -58.98
N THR A 154 -13.22 -16.45 -58.42
CA THR A 154 -12.70 -17.58 -59.18
C THR A 154 -13.85 -18.09 -60.04
N SER A 155 -14.03 -17.51 -61.24
CA SER A 155 -14.83 -18.12 -62.27
C SER A 155 -14.08 -19.36 -62.74
N ARG A 156 -14.69 -20.51 -62.52
CA ARG A 156 -14.23 -21.81 -62.94
C ARG A 156 -14.10 -21.80 -64.46
N VAL A 157 -12.86 -21.83 -64.98
CA VAL A 157 -12.60 -22.00 -66.40
C VAL A 157 -12.77 -23.49 -66.70
N ASP A 158 -13.86 -23.87 -67.37
CA ASP A 158 -14.03 -25.21 -67.93
C ASP A 158 -13.21 -25.29 -69.22
N ILE A 159 -12.08 -25.99 -69.17
CA ILE A 159 -11.32 -26.39 -70.35
C ILE A 159 -11.97 -27.68 -70.87
N ARG A 160 -12.65 -27.59 -72.03
CA ARG A 160 -13.10 -28.76 -72.80
C ARG A 160 -12.29 -28.85 -74.10
N GLY A 161 -11.68 -30.02 -74.31
CA GLY A 161 -11.40 -30.66 -75.60
C GLY A 161 -10.48 -29.92 -76.54
#